data_AF-A0A2M4CJZ3-F1
#
_entry.id   AF-A0A2M4CJZ3-F1
#
_cell.length_a   1.000
_cell.length_b   1.000
_cell.length_c   1.000
_cell.angle_alpha   90.00
_cell.angle_beta   90.00
_cell.angle_gamma   90.00
#
_symmetry.space_group_name_H-M   'P 1'
#
loop_
_entity.id
_entity.type
_entity.pdbx_description
1 polymer ?
#
loop_
_entity_poly.entity_id
_entity_poly.type
_entity_poly.pdbx_seq_one_letter_code
_entity_poly.pdbx_strand_id
1 'polypeptide(L)'
;MGFLLADFRSRNVNPESYDSKLRFWKDLVAAYCLFQGSSVVSLIRLKNAFRRKSIAPQCLMTVFDEMLMNGELLPKDQFLESSSSSGFGMKWAFEKIRRKMKGISESEEFVVQTVAEKHSQMIQRTVECDGLFDKLINYTKLVKIVEQSSNIVEEGIRPALKLLEKARRLTMDNVASGKQLHKVIKFFQPTVDAHPVAYIERCIYELEQCELDLNQNITKTEQAIAEIMMQVHVHIQEGHKQSAKSLLKKKRILESIVQSKINSLENLQQLLSRMHETQQNISILEAFKLGSNVLKKTFADSGLNIHSVENTLQEMRDVLEENNEVQNLISTVTVNDSDDLDLEQELGSLINMKFKENKVSIENDPQDATITNQINDFDAEILKRLEALKVNNIGLHSPLTS
;
A
#
# COMPACT_ATOMS: atom_id res chain seq x y z
N MET A 1 43.32 -20.22 13.95
CA MET A 1 42.19 -20.13 12.99
C MET A 1 41.68 -21.49 12.51
N GLY A 2 42.54 -22.44 12.10
CA GLY A 2 42.09 -23.77 11.63
C GLY A 2 41.28 -24.58 12.65
N PHE A 3 41.59 -24.43 13.95
CA PHE A 3 40.86 -25.06 15.05
C PHE A 3 39.34 -24.74 15.07
N LEU A 4 38.96 -23.50 14.72
CA LEU A 4 37.55 -23.09 14.72
C LEU A 4 36.76 -23.73 13.58
N LEU A 5 37.40 -23.98 12.44
CA LEU A 5 36.77 -24.55 11.24
C LEU A 5 36.75 -26.09 11.24
N ALA A 6 37.67 -26.73 11.95
CA ALA A 6 37.74 -28.19 12.07
C ALA A 6 36.49 -28.77 12.75
N ASP A 7 36.31 -30.08 12.73
CA ASP A 7 35.20 -30.72 13.44
C ASP A 7 35.35 -30.62 14.98
N PHE A 8 34.29 -30.94 15.73
CA PHE A 8 34.34 -31.03 17.19
C PHE A 8 35.09 -32.28 17.63
N ARG A 9 35.89 -32.15 18.68
CA ARG A 9 36.42 -33.29 19.43
C ARG A 9 35.38 -33.72 20.47
N SER A 10 35.49 -34.96 20.96
CA SER A 10 34.60 -35.45 22.01
C SER A 10 34.58 -34.50 23.21
N ARG A 11 33.38 -34.08 23.61
CA ARG A 11 33.16 -33.16 24.74
C ARG A 11 33.80 -33.68 26.03
N ASN A 12 33.81 -35.00 26.23
CA ASN A 12 34.40 -35.64 27.42
C ASN A 12 35.91 -35.39 27.58
N VAL A 13 36.61 -35.08 26.48
CA VAL A 13 38.05 -34.85 26.50
C VAL A 13 38.38 -33.40 26.90
N ASN A 14 37.55 -32.44 26.49
CA ASN A 14 37.70 -31.04 26.86
C ASN A 14 36.36 -30.29 26.73
N PRO A 15 35.55 -30.27 27.81
CA PRO A 15 34.25 -29.62 27.82
C PRO A 15 34.32 -28.12 27.56
N GLU A 16 35.26 -27.41 28.19
CA GLU A 16 35.37 -25.95 28.06
C GLU A 16 35.69 -25.51 26.62
N SER A 17 36.60 -26.22 25.96
CA SER A 17 36.96 -25.91 24.57
C SER A 17 35.84 -26.25 23.60
N TYR A 18 35.07 -27.32 23.86
CA TYR A 18 33.89 -27.66 23.08
C TYR A 18 32.83 -26.57 23.22
N ASP A 19 32.47 -26.23 24.47
CA ASP A 19 31.39 -25.30 24.79
C ASP A 19 31.73 -23.89 24.30
N SER A 20 32.99 -23.46 24.43
CA SER A 20 33.46 -22.17 23.91
C SER A 20 33.40 -22.09 22.38
N LYS A 21 33.80 -23.16 21.67
CA LYS A 21 33.73 -23.22 20.21
C LYS A 21 32.28 -23.23 19.72
N LEU A 22 31.42 -24.00 20.39
CA LEU A 22 30.00 -24.07 20.09
C LEU A 22 29.34 -22.69 20.26
N ARG A 23 29.59 -22.03 21.39
CA ARG A 23 29.08 -20.68 21.66
C ARG A 23 29.53 -19.68 20.59
N PHE A 24 30.82 -19.69 20.24
CA PHE A 24 31.36 -18.83 19.18
C PHE A 24 30.58 -19.02 17.86
N TRP A 25 30.31 -20.26 17.45
CA TRP A 25 29.59 -20.51 16.20
C TRP A 25 28.11 -20.14 16.28
N LYS A 26 27.44 -20.38 17.41
CA LYS A 26 26.05 -19.93 17.62
C LYS A 26 25.94 -18.42 17.53
N ASP A 27 26.83 -17.70 18.21
CA ASP A 27 26.90 -16.24 18.19
C ASP A 27 27.19 -15.73 16.77
N LEU A 28 28.10 -16.38 16.04
CA LEU A 28 28.45 -16.01 14.67
C LEU A 28 27.31 -16.26 13.68
N VAL A 29 26.56 -17.37 13.82
CA VAL A 29 25.36 -17.63 13.01
C VAL A 29 24.32 -16.56 13.26
N ALA A 30 24.02 -16.24 14.54
CA ALA A 30 23.06 -15.20 14.87
C ALA A 30 23.49 -13.82 14.33
N ALA A 31 24.77 -13.47 14.47
CA ALA A 31 25.32 -12.22 13.93
C ALA A 31 25.23 -12.16 12.40
N TYR A 32 25.49 -13.25 11.71
CA TYR A 32 25.34 -13.35 10.26
C TYR A 32 23.89 -13.15 9.82
N CYS A 33 22.94 -13.80 10.49
CA CYS A 33 21.51 -13.62 10.19
C CYS A 33 21.05 -12.18 10.38
N LEU A 34 21.47 -11.54 11.48
CA LEU A 34 21.17 -10.13 11.75
C LEU A 34 21.79 -9.24 10.67
N PHE A 35 23.02 -9.49 10.24
CA PHE A 35 23.67 -8.73 9.18
C PHE A 35 22.95 -8.87 7.83
N GLN A 36 22.54 -10.09 7.47
CA GLN A 36 21.80 -10.37 6.24
C GLN A 36 20.34 -9.89 6.27
N GLY A 37 19.84 -9.47 7.44
CA GLY A 37 18.44 -9.07 7.58
C GLY A 37 17.45 -10.23 7.50
N SER A 38 17.91 -11.48 7.64
CA SER A 38 17.06 -12.68 7.56
C SER A 38 17.38 -13.64 8.68
N SER A 39 16.35 -14.10 9.41
CA SER A 39 16.50 -15.16 10.41
C SER A 39 16.54 -16.56 9.78
N VAL A 40 16.43 -16.65 8.45
CA VAL A 40 16.43 -17.91 7.70
C VAL A 40 17.84 -18.27 7.24
N VAL A 41 18.28 -19.48 7.56
CA VAL A 41 19.60 -20.02 7.21
C VAL A 41 19.54 -21.47 6.76
N SER A 42 20.57 -21.89 6.02
CA SER A 42 20.83 -23.29 5.70
C SER A 42 22.31 -23.58 5.87
N LEU A 43 22.66 -24.86 6.02
CA LEU A 43 24.06 -25.29 6.16
C LEU A 43 24.89 -24.85 4.95
N ILE A 44 24.35 -24.97 3.74
CA ILE A 44 25.07 -24.56 2.52
C ILE A 44 25.31 -23.04 2.47
N ARG A 45 24.34 -22.21 2.89
CA ARG A 45 24.50 -20.75 2.97
C ARG A 45 25.65 -20.39 3.92
N LEU A 46 25.70 -21.01 5.11
CA LEU A 46 26.73 -20.73 6.12
C LEU A 46 28.11 -21.28 5.74
N LYS A 47 28.16 -22.48 5.15
CA LYS A 47 29.42 -23.05 4.62
C LYS A 47 30.04 -22.15 3.57
N ASN A 48 29.21 -21.58 2.69
CA ASN A 48 29.67 -20.65 1.66
C ASN A 48 30.09 -19.30 2.28
N ALA A 49 29.29 -18.75 3.19
CA ALA A 49 29.57 -17.45 3.83
C ALA A 49 30.85 -17.46 4.68
N PHE A 50 31.13 -18.57 5.38
CA PHE A 50 32.27 -18.68 6.29
C PHE A 50 33.45 -19.46 5.72
N ARG A 51 33.44 -19.75 4.41
CA ARG A 51 34.56 -20.40 3.72
C ARG A 51 35.80 -19.51 3.78
N ARG A 52 36.95 -20.11 4.13
CA ARG A 52 38.25 -19.41 4.17
C ARG A 52 39.29 -20.21 3.42
N LYS A 53 39.94 -19.58 2.42
CA LYS A 53 40.96 -20.23 1.57
C LYS A 53 40.49 -21.60 1.06
N SER A 54 39.30 -21.64 0.45
CA SER A 54 38.54 -22.82 -0.01
C SER A 54 38.06 -23.84 1.05
N ILE A 55 38.47 -23.70 2.31
CA ILE A 55 38.04 -24.60 3.40
C ILE A 55 36.71 -24.11 3.98
N ALA A 56 35.67 -24.94 3.89
CA ALA A 56 34.40 -24.71 4.58
C ALA A 56 34.48 -25.20 6.04
N PRO A 57 33.77 -24.55 6.98
CA PRO A 57 33.73 -25.02 8.36
C PRO A 57 33.04 -26.39 8.45
N GLN A 58 33.76 -27.40 8.94
CA GLN A 58 33.28 -28.77 9.10
C GLN A 58 32.39 -28.93 10.33
N CYS A 59 32.65 -28.13 11.37
CA CYS A 59 31.89 -28.14 12.62
C CYS A 59 30.42 -27.70 12.49
N LEU A 60 30.02 -27.06 11.38
CA LEU A 60 28.68 -26.47 11.25
C LEU A 60 27.55 -27.50 11.39
N MET A 61 27.77 -28.75 10.98
CA MET A 61 26.77 -29.82 11.14
C MET A 61 26.48 -30.05 12.63
N THR A 62 27.51 -30.22 13.45
CA THR A 62 27.37 -30.38 14.91
C THR A 62 26.73 -29.17 15.56
N VAL A 63 27.07 -27.95 15.12
CA VAL A 63 26.42 -26.73 15.62
C VAL A 63 24.93 -26.75 15.30
N PHE A 64 24.54 -27.11 14.08
CA PHE A 64 23.13 -27.21 13.67
C PHE A 64 22.36 -28.25 14.48
N ASP A 65 22.93 -29.44 14.64
CA ASP A 65 22.32 -30.52 15.43
C ASP A 65 22.07 -30.07 16.87
N GLU A 66 23.06 -29.42 17.49
CA GLU A 66 22.94 -28.90 18.85
C GLU A 66 21.89 -27.79 18.96
N MET A 67 21.89 -26.83 18.03
CA MET A 67 20.89 -25.75 17.98
C MET A 67 19.47 -26.31 17.77
N LEU A 68 19.31 -27.35 16.94
CA LEU A 68 18.02 -28.04 16.74
C LEU A 68 17.58 -28.82 17.98
N MET A 69 18.51 -29.50 18.68
CA MET A 69 18.19 -30.22 19.91
C MET A 69 17.71 -29.28 21.01
N ASN A 70 18.29 -28.08 21.09
CA ASN A 70 17.94 -27.04 22.07
C ASN A 70 16.73 -26.17 21.66
N GLY A 71 16.19 -26.34 20.45
CA GLY A 71 15.08 -25.54 19.94
C GLY A 71 15.46 -24.13 19.48
N GLU A 72 16.76 -23.84 19.35
CA GLU A 72 17.28 -22.56 18.85
C GLU A 72 17.11 -22.42 17.32
N LEU A 73 17.05 -23.56 16.62
CA LEU A 73 16.71 -23.67 15.21
C LEU A 73 15.41 -24.45 15.04
N LEU A 74 14.57 -23.99 14.12
CA LEU A 74 13.34 -24.69 13.72
C LEU A 74 13.25 -24.73 12.19
N PRO A 75 12.84 -25.85 11.57
CA PRO A 75 12.63 -25.91 10.13
C PRO A 75 11.65 -24.83 9.68
N LYS A 76 11.97 -24.12 8.60
CA LYS A 76 11.20 -22.96 8.12
C LYS A 76 9.73 -23.30 7.86
N ASP A 77 9.47 -24.41 7.19
CA ASP A 77 8.11 -24.83 6.85
C ASP A 77 7.28 -25.08 8.12
N GLN A 78 7.85 -25.83 9.07
CA GLN A 78 7.22 -26.08 10.37
C GLN A 78 7.01 -24.80 11.18
N PHE A 79 7.95 -23.86 11.10
CA PHE A 79 7.87 -22.61 11.81
C PHE A 79 6.71 -21.73 11.32
N LEU A 80 6.51 -21.70 10.01
CA LEU A 80 5.53 -20.86 9.31
C LEU A 80 4.11 -21.49 9.25
N GLU A 81 3.97 -22.81 9.41
CA GLU A 81 2.66 -23.48 9.50
C GLU A 81 1.75 -22.89 10.61
N SER A 82 0.43 -22.91 10.38
CA SER A 82 -0.57 -22.48 11.34
C SER A 82 -0.76 -23.52 12.46
N SER A 83 -0.89 -23.04 13.71
CA SER A 83 -1.07 -23.89 14.90
C SER A 83 -2.39 -24.67 14.95
N SER A 84 -3.24 -24.58 13.91
CA SER A 84 -4.54 -25.27 13.82
C SER A 84 -4.45 -26.73 13.36
N SER A 85 -3.27 -27.25 13.05
CA SER A 85 -3.09 -28.67 12.75
C SER A 85 -3.01 -29.48 14.05
N SER A 86 -4.03 -30.30 14.30
CA SER A 86 -4.11 -31.31 15.38
C SER A 86 -3.01 -32.39 15.35
N GLY A 87 -2.00 -32.26 14.46
CA GLY A 87 -0.85 -33.15 14.35
C GLY A 87 0.52 -32.47 14.51
N PHE A 88 0.60 -31.18 14.87
CA PHE A 88 1.87 -30.44 14.95
C PHE A 88 2.91 -31.12 15.86
N GLY A 89 2.52 -31.48 17.09
CA GLY A 89 3.42 -32.16 18.04
C GLY A 89 3.90 -33.53 17.56
N MET A 90 3.04 -34.28 16.87
CA MET A 90 3.39 -35.58 16.29
C MET A 90 4.31 -35.46 15.07
N LYS A 91 4.04 -34.51 14.16
CA LYS A 91 4.92 -34.22 13.02
C LYS A 91 6.32 -33.82 13.50
N TRP A 92 6.40 -32.92 14.47
CA TRP A 92 7.68 -32.48 15.04
C TRP A 92 8.45 -33.63 15.69
N ALA A 93 7.79 -34.46 16.51
CA ALA A 93 8.41 -35.63 17.14
C ALA A 93 8.89 -36.64 16.09
N PHE A 94 8.07 -36.94 15.08
CA PHE A 94 8.42 -37.83 13.98
C PHE A 94 9.60 -37.30 13.17
N GLU A 95 9.66 -35.99 12.93
CA GLU A 95 10.73 -35.41 12.14
C GLU A 95 12.05 -35.31 12.91
N LYS A 96 12.00 -35.13 14.24
CA LYS A 96 13.17 -35.27 15.12
C LYS A 96 13.74 -36.70 15.05
N ILE A 97 12.89 -37.72 14.97
CA ILE A 97 13.28 -39.12 14.79
C ILE A 97 13.83 -39.37 13.37
N ARG A 98 13.17 -38.86 12.33
CA ARG A 98 13.62 -38.94 10.93
C ARG A 98 15.02 -38.35 10.76
N ARG A 99 15.28 -37.18 11.33
CA ARG A 99 16.59 -36.50 11.23
C ARG A 99 17.69 -37.25 11.99
N LYS A 100 17.37 -37.85 13.15
CA LYS A 100 18.30 -38.78 13.81
C LYS A 100 18.70 -39.98 12.94
N MET A 101 17.83 -40.43 12.02
CA MET A 101 18.13 -41.56 11.13
C MET A 101 18.75 -41.18 9.79
N LYS A 102 18.30 -40.10 9.13
CA LYS A 102 18.72 -39.72 7.77
C LYS A 102 19.64 -38.49 7.70
N GLY A 103 19.87 -37.80 8.81
CA GLY A 103 20.59 -36.53 8.82
C GLY A 103 19.74 -35.36 8.29
N ILE A 104 20.35 -34.18 8.24
CA ILE A 104 19.76 -32.93 7.74
C ILE A 104 20.25 -32.68 6.31
N SER A 105 19.36 -32.23 5.42
CA SER A 105 19.79 -31.80 4.09
C SER A 105 20.52 -30.46 4.18
N GLU A 106 21.66 -30.31 3.50
CA GLU A 106 22.41 -29.05 3.54
C GLU A 106 21.64 -27.85 2.98
N SER A 107 20.68 -28.10 2.10
CA SER A 107 19.82 -27.09 1.49
C SER A 107 18.56 -26.77 2.29
N GLU A 108 18.26 -27.54 3.35
CA GLU A 108 17.07 -27.32 4.17
C GLU A 108 17.19 -25.98 4.91
N GLU A 109 16.08 -25.24 4.96
CA GLU A 109 16.03 -23.91 5.55
C GLU A 109 15.48 -23.96 6.98
N PHE A 110 16.14 -23.23 7.87
CA PHE A 110 15.84 -23.16 9.28
C PHE A 110 15.73 -21.71 9.72
N VAL A 111 14.83 -21.45 10.67
CA VAL A 111 14.68 -20.16 11.34
C VAL A 111 15.51 -20.18 12.62
N VAL A 112 16.42 -19.23 12.77
CA VAL A 112 17.10 -18.93 14.04
C VAL A 112 16.14 -18.16 14.92
N GLN A 113 15.66 -18.81 15.99
CA GLN A 113 14.56 -18.29 16.81
C GLN A 113 14.92 -16.92 17.44
N THR A 114 16.11 -16.80 18.04
CA THR A 114 16.55 -15.57 18.70
C THR A 114 16.68 -14.38 17.75
N VAL A 115 17.00 -14.63 16.48
CA VAL A 115 17.07 -13.58 15.46
C VAL A 115 15.67 -13.18 14.99
N ALA A 116 14.77 -14.15 14.80
CA ALA A 116 13.37 -13.87 14.49
C ALA A 116 12.69 -13.05 15.59
N GLU A 117 13.00 -13.31 16.87
CA GLU A 117 12.53 -12.53 18.02
C GLU A 117 13.10 -11.10 18.02
N LYS A 118 14.37 -10.91 17.64
CA LYS A 118 14.95 -9.57 17.49
C LYS A 118 14.28 -8.81 16.34
N HIS A 119 14.08 -9.45 15.20
CA HIS A 119 13.38 -8.84 14.07
C HIS A 119 11.92 -8.48 14.42
N SER A 120 11.22 -9.32 15.19
CA SER A 120 9.84 -8.99 15.60
C SER A 120 9.78 -7.74 16.47
N GLN A 121 10.74 -7.57 17.38
CA GLN A 121 10.87 -6.35 18.18
C GLN A 121 11.20 -5.12 17.31
N MET A 122 12.08 -5.26 16.33
CA MET A 122 12.41 -4.16 15.40
C MET A 122 11.21 -3.75 14.54
N ILE A 123 10.43 -4.72 14.06
CA ILE A 123 9.19 -4.46 13.31
C ILE A 123 8.17 -3.76 14.21
N GLN A 124 7.97 -4.21 15.45
CA GLN A 124 7.08 -3.53 16.40
C GLN A 124 7.50 -2.08 16.68
N ARG A 125 8.80 -1.82 16.85
CA ARG A 125 9.31 -0.44 16.98
C ARG A 125 9.06 0.40 15.74
N THR A 126 9.23 -0.17 14.55
CA THR A 126 8.92 0.52 13.29
C THR A 126 7.44 0.89 13.22
N VAL A 127 6.55 -0.07 13.55
CA VAL A 127 5.10 0.15 13.61
C VAL A 127 4.74 1.23 14.64
N GLU A 128 5.42 1.27 15.78
CA GLU A 128 5.24 2.30 16.80
C GLU A 128 5.66 3.69 16.31
N CYS A 129 6.89 3.81 15.77
CA CYS A 129 7.45 5.06 15.27
C CYS A 129 6.60 5.67 14.15
N ASP A 130 6.03 4.83 13.28
CA ASP A 130 5.19 5.28 12.17
C ASP A 130 3.71 5.46 12.57
N GLY A 131 3.36 5.20 13.84
CA GLY A 131 1.99 5.32 14.35
C GLY A 131 1.02 4.36 13.64
N LEU A 132 1.44 3.13 13.40
CA LEU A 132 0.75 2.11 12.61
C LEU A 132 -0.02 1.09 13.45
N PHE A 133 0.00 1.21 14.78
CA PHE A 133 -0.87 0.43 15.65
C PHE A 133 -2.34 0.69 15.33
N ASP A 134 -3.13 -0.38 15.42
CA ASP A 134 -4.57 -0.43 15.17
C ASP A 134 -5.00 -0.04 13.75
N LYS A 135 -4.04 0.15 12.83
CA LYS A 135 -4.30 0.42 11.41
C LYS A 135 -4.22 -0.87 10.59
N LEU A 136 -5.13 -1.03 9.64
CA LEU A 136 -5.10 -2.14 8.69
C LEU A 136 -4.20 -1.76 7.51
N ILE A 137 -3.14 -2.54 7.28
CA ILE A 137 -2.06 -2.18 6.35
C ILE A 137 -1.83 -3.32 5.36
N ASN A 138 -1.60 -2.98 4.09
CA ASN A 138 -1.20 -3.96 3.09
C ASN A 138 0.20 -4.54 3.40
N TYR A 139 0.37 -5.85 3.27
CA TYR A 139 1.65 -6.52 3.46
C TYR A 139 2.79 -5.90 2.65
N THR A 140 2.57 -5.57 1.37
CA THR A 140 3.63 -4.96 0.54
C THR A 140 4.01 -3.57 1.00
N LYS A 141 3.06 -2.81 1.58
CA LYS A 141 3.35 -1.50 2.18
C LYS A 141 4.20 -1.67 3.45
N LEU A 142 3.86 -2.64 4.30
CA LEU A 142 4.65 -2.98 5.48
C LEU A 142 6.09 -3.38 5.11
N VAL A 143 6.27 -4.23 4.09
CA VAL A 143 7.60 -4.64 3.62
C VAL A 143 8.44 -3.42 3.25
N LYS A 144 7.89 -2.49 2.44
CA LYS A 144 8.60 -1.26 2.07
C LYS A 144 8.99 -0.41 3.27
N ILE A 145 8.09 -0.26 4.25
CA ILE A 145 8.35 0.52 5.47
C ILE A 145 9.50 -0.10 6.27
N VAL A 146 9.46 -1.43 6.48
CA VAL A 146 10.49 -2.15 7.24
C VAL A 146 11.85 -2.14 6.53
N GLU A 147 11.87 -2.27 5.21
CA GLU A 147 13.10 -2.20 4.40
C GLU A 147 13.71 -0.78 4.38
N GLN A 148 12.90 0.26 4.56
CA GLN A 148 13.35 1.65 4.65
C GLN A 148 13.86 2.01 6.05
N SER A 149 13.29 1.40 7.11
CA SER A 149 13.63 1.70 8.49
C SER A 149 14.70 0.78 9.10
N SER A 150 15.01 -0.34 8.45
CA SER A 150 15.88 -1.38 8.99
C SER A 150 16.64 -2.11 7.89
N ASN A 151 17.56 -3.01 8.27
CA ASN A 151 18.24 -3.89 7.34
C ASN A 151 17.48 -5.22 7.10
N ILE A 152 16.26 -5.36 7.63
CA ILE A 152 15.48 -6.60 7.51
C ILE A 152 14.91 -6.70 6.10
N VAL A 153 15.21 -7.80 5.41
CA VAL A 153 14.66 -8.10 4.08
C VAL A 153 13.35 -8.88 4.18
N GLU A 154 12.55 -8.93 3.11
CA GLU A 154 11.27 -9.66 3.11
C GLU A 154 11.35 -11.09 3.68
N GLU A 155 12.43 -11.85 3.39
CA GLU A 155 12.64 -13.21 3.94
C GLU A 155 12.72 -13.21 5.48
N GLY A 156 13.28 -12.15 6.08
CA GLY A 156 13.37 -11.96 7.53
C GLY A 156 12.09 -11.44 8.17
N ILE A 157 11.23 -10.76 7.41
CA ILE A 157 9.95 -10.24 7.89
C ILE A 157 8.98 -11.38 8.22
N ARG A 158 8.87 -12.39 7.34
CA ARG A 158 7.85 -13.45 7.48
C ARG A 158 7.95 -14.24 8.79
N PRO A 159 9.12 -14.75 9.23
CA PRO A 159 9.24 -15.42 10.51
C PRO A 159 8.92 -14.51 11.70
N ALA A 160 9.33 -13.24 11.63
CA ALA A 160 9.06 -12.26 12.67
C ALA A 160 7.54 -12.00 12.83
N LEU A 161 6.82 -11.82 11.72
CA LEU A 161 5.36 -11.69 11.74
C LEU A 161 4.68 -12.95 12.29
N LYS A 162 5.21 -14.14 11.98
CA LYS A 162 4.66 -15.39 12.52
C LYS A 162 4.78 -15.49 14.04
N LEU A 163 5.89 -15.00 14.61
CA LEU A 163 6.03 -14.92 16.07
C LEU A 163 5.03 -13.95 16.68
N LEU A 164 4.84 -12.78 16.06
CA LEU A 164 3.87 -11.79 16.53
C LEU A 164 2.43 -12.30 16.44
N GLU A 165 2.09 -13.06 15.40
CA GLU A 165 0.79 -13.72 15.27
C GLU A 165 0.59 -14.75 16.39
N LYS A 166 1.58 -15.64 16.64
CA LYS A 166 1.54 -16.62 17.73
C LYS A 166 1.43 -15.95 19.11
N ALA A 167 2.07 -14.80 19.27
CA ALA A 167 2.02 -13.98 20.48
C ALA A 167 0.76 -13.10 20.58
N ARG A 168 -0.21 -13.24 19.67
CA ARG A 168 -1.43 -12.42 19.60
C ARG A 168 -1.16 -10.91 19.60
N ARG A 169 -0.11 -10.49 18.89
CA ARG A 169 0.27 -9.08 18.70
C ARG A 169 -0.13 -8.52 17.33
N LEU A 170 -0.54 -9.38 16.41
CA LEU A 170 -1.07 -8.99 15.11
C LEU A 170 -2.10 -10.00 14.62
N THR A 171 -2.90 -9.55 13.66
CA THR A 171 -3.81 -10.39 12.87
C THR A 171 -3.48 -10.18 11.40
N MET A 172 -3.47 -11.26 10.62
CA MET A 172 -3.38 -11.21 9.17
C MET A 172 -4.71 -11.67 8.57
N ASP A 173 -5.15 -11.02 7.51
CA ASP A 173 -6.36 -11.39 6.77
C ASP A 173 -6.13 -11.20 5.27
N ASN A 174 -7.02 -11.75 4.45
CA ASN A 174 -7.06 -11.51 3.02
C ASN A 174 -8.34 -10.77 2.68
N VAL A 175 -8.19 -9.57 2.12
CA VAL A 175 -9.33 -8.73 1.70
C VAL A 175 -9.39 -8.73 0.18
N ALA A 176 -10.56 -9.00 -0.38
CA ALA A 176 -10.77 -8.96 -1.82
C ALA A 176 -11.09 -7.51 -2.23
N SER A 177 -10.34 -6.96 -3.18
CA SER A 177 -10.69 -5.72 -3.85
C SER A 177 -10.80 -5.98 -5.35
N GLY A 178 -12.02 -5.93 -5.88
CA GLY A 178 -12.32 -6.32 -7.26
C GLY A 178 -11.89 -7.76 -7.58
N LYS A 179 -10.88 -7.92 -8.44
CA LYS A 179 -10.31 -9.24 -8.81
C LYS A 179 -9.04 -9.60 -8.04
N GLN A 180 -8.50 -8.69 -7.21
CA GLN A 180 -7.24 -8.87 -6.52
C GLN A 180 -7.46 -9.24 -5.05
N LEU A 181 -6.60 -10.12 -4.54
CA LEU A 181 -6.59 -10.50 -3.13
C LEU A 181 -5.43 -9.77 -2.44
N HIS A 182 -5.76 -8.89 -1.50
CA HIS A 182 -4.79 -8.12 -0.75
C HIS A 182 -4.56 -8.77 0.61
N LYS A 183 -3.31 -9.17 0.88
CA LYS A 183 -2.92 -9.60 2.21
C LYS A 183 -2.77 -8.37 3.10
N VAL A 184 -3.59 -8.30 4.15
CA VAL A 184 -3.61 -7.19 5.11
C VAL A 184 -3.15 -7.64 6.48
N ILE A 185 -2.61 -6.71 7.25
CA ILE A 185 -2.07 -6.94 8.58
C ILE A 185 -2.50 -5.79 9.48
N LYS A 186 -2.97 -6.14 10.68
CA LYS A 186 -3.25 -5.19 11.76
C LYS A 186 -2.38 -5.53 12.96
N PHE A 187 -1.59 -4.56 13.43
CA PHE A 187 -0.83 -4.66 14.68
C PHE A 187 -1.63 -4.08 15.83
N PHE A 188 -1.54 -4.70 17.00
CA PHE A 188 -2.26 -4.26 18.20
C PHE A 188 -1.30 -3.67 19.21
N GLN A 189 -1.79 -2.71 19.99
CA GLN A 189 -1.04 -2.13 21.10
C GLN A 189 -0.60 -3.23 22.09
N PRO A 190 0.54 -3.03 22.80
CA PRO A 190 1.03 -4.03 23.76
C PRO A 190 0.04 -4.42 24.88
N THR A 191 -0.96 -3.56 25.13
CA THR A 191 -2.01 -3.72 26.14
C THR A 191 -3.22 -4.52 25.65
N VAL A 192 -3.35 -4.75 24.35
CA VAL A 192 -4.52 -5.35 23.71
C VAL A 192 -4.13 -6.65 23.01
N ASP A 193 -4.90 -7.71 23.24
CA ASP A 193 -4.75 -8.97 22.52
C ASP A 193 -5.32 -8.84 21.11
N ALA A 194 -4.64 -9.45 20.14
CA ALA A 194 -5.08 -9.47 18.76
C ALA A 194 -6.48 -10.11 18.62
N HIS A 195 -7.35 -9.39 17.93
CA HIS A 195 -8.68 -9.84 17.55
C HIS A 195 -8.82 -9.92 16.03
N PRO A 196 -9.82 -10.65 15.50
CA PRO A 196 -10.12 -10.65 14.07
C PRO A 196 -10.35 -9.23 13.55
N VAL A 197 -9.96 -9.00 12.30
CA VAL A 197 -10.25 -7.72 11.60
C VAL A 197 -11.77 -7.54 11.55
N ALA A 198 -12.24 -6.37 11.98
CA ALA A 198 -13.67 -6.06 12.01
C ALA A 198 -14.20 -5.84 10.59
N TYR A 199 -15.50 -6.07 10.38
CA TYR A 199 -16.13 -5.87 9.08
C TYR A 199 -15.96 -4.43 8.57
N ILE A 200 -16.21 -3.44 9.42
CA ILE A 200 -16.06 -2.02 9.07
C ILE A 200 -14.64 -1.67 8.63
N GLU A 201 -13.61 -2.26 9.25
CA GLU A 201 -12.21 -2.05 8.89
C GLU A 201 -11.89 -2.61 7.49
N ARG A 202 -12.47 -3.78 7.14
CA ARG A 202 -12.35 -4.33 5.78
C ARG A 202 -13.01 -3.40 4.76
N CYS A 203 -14.22 -2.91 5.04
CA CYS A 203 -14.93 -2.00 4.15
C CYS A 203 -14.16 -0.69 3.93
N ILE A 204 -13.64 -0.07 5.01
CA ILE A 204 -12.81 1.12 4.92
C ILE A 204 -11.60 0.85 4.03
N TYR A 205 -10.87 -0.23 4.28
CA TYR A 205 -9.70 -0.59 3.48
C TYR A 205 -10.04 -0.83 2.00
N GLU A 206 -11.14 -1.50 1.68
CA GLU A 206 -11.61 -1.70 0.30
C GLU A 206 -11.89 -0.36 -0.39
N LEU A 207 -12.56 0.57 0.29
CA LEU A 207 -12.84 1.91 -0.23
C LEU A 207 -11.54 2.72 -0.41
N GLU A 208 -10.58 2.64 0.52
CA GLU A 208 -9.25 3.24 0.35
C GLU A 208 -8.50 2.66 -0.87
N GLN A 209 -8.63 1.36 -1.16
CA GLN A 209 -8.04 0.77 -2.38
C GLN A 209 -8.75 1.30 -3.64
N CYS A 210 -10.08 1.40 -3.62
CA CYS A 210 -10.84 1.99 -4.72
C CYS A 210 -10.43 3.45 -4.99
N GLU A 211 -10.16 4.23 -3.94
CA GLU A 211 -9.65 5.60 -4.05
C GLU A 211 -8.28 5.63 -4.74
N LEU A 212 -7.35 4.76 -4.33
CA LEU A 212 -6.03 4.66 -4.95
C LEU A 212 -6.13 4.28 -6.43
N ASP A 213 -6.99 3.33 -6.77
CA ASP A 213 -7.21 2.90 -8.14
C ASP A 213 -7.85 4.01 -9.00
N LEU A 214 -8.83 4.74 -8.46
CA LEU A 214 -9.44 5.88 -9.14
C LEU A 214 -8.40 6.98 -9.42
N ASN A 215 -7.60 7.36 -8.42
CA ASN A 215 -6.53 8.35 -8.58
C ASN A 215 -5.49 7.96 -9.64
N GLN A 216 -5.06 6.69 -9.65
CA GLN A 216 -4.15 6.17 -10.68
C GLN A 216 -4.80 6.23 -12.07
N ASN A 217 -6.08 5.90 -12.18
CA ASN A 217 -6.81 5.95 -13.44
C ASN A 217 -7.03 7.38 -13.94
N ILE A 218 -7.29 8.34 -13.06
CA ILE A 218 -7.35 9.76 -13.39
C ILE A 218 -5.99 10.20 -13.96
N THR A 219 -4.91 9.98 -13.21
CA THR A 219 -3.54 10.34 -13.62
C THR A 219 -3.17 9.76 -14.99
N LYS A 220 -3.46 8.48 -15.24
CA LYS A 220 -3.20 7.83 -16.54
C LYS A 220 -4.05 8.43 -17.67
N THR A 221 -5.29 8.79 -17.39
CA THR A 221 -6.19 9.38 -18.40
C THR A 221 -5.73 10.80 -18.74
N GLU A 222 -5.30 11.58 -17.75
CA GLU A 222 -4.72 12.92 -17.93
C GLU A 222 -3.42 12.89 -18.75
N GLN A 223 -2.55 11.90 -18.51
CA GLN A 223 -1.37 11.67 -19.34
C GLN A 223 -1.75 11.40 -20.80
N ALA A 224 -2.76 10.55 -21.05
CA ALA A 224 -3.25 10.28 -22.40
C ALA A 224 -3.87 11.53 -23.06
N ILE A 225 -4.52 12.41 -22.30
CA ILE A 225 -5.02 13.70 -22.79
C ILE A 225 -3.85 14.60 -23.23
N ALA A 226 -2.78 14.68 -22.43
CA ALA A 226 -1.59 15.45 -22.76
C ALA A 226 -0.92 14.94 -24.05
N GLU A 227 -0.83 13.62 -24.23
CA GLU A 227 -0.31 13.00 -25.46
C GLU A 227 -1.18 13.31 -26.69
N ILE A 228 -2.51 13.27 -26.55
CA ILE A 228 -3.44 13.64 -27.63
C ILE A 228 -3.25 15.11 -28.01
N MET A 229 -3.07 16.00 -27.03
CA MET A 229 -2.81 17.42 -27.29
C MET A 229 -1.53 17.62 -28.09
N MET A 230 -0.45 16.90 -27.78
CA MET A 230 0.77 16.94 -28.60
C MET A 230 0.51 16.51 -30.05
N GLN A 231 -0.27 15.44 -30.27
CA GLN A 231 -0.63 14.98 -31.62
C GLN A 231 -1.51 15.99 -32.37
N VAL A 232 -2.43 16.67 -31.66
CA VAL A 232 -3.23 17.76 -32.23
C VAL A 232 -2.34 18.88 -32.73
N HIS A 233 -1.33 19.29 -31.95
CA HIS A 233 -0.38 20.32 -32.37
C HIS A 233 0.38 19.94 -33.65
N VAL A 234 0.87 18.69 -33.74
CA VAL A 234 1.54 18.17 -34.94
C VAL A 234 0.62 18.21 -36.16
N HIS A 235 -0.60 17.68 -36.06
CA HIS A 235 -1.53 17.68 -37.19
C HIS A 235 -2.00 19.09 -37.61
N ILE A 236 -2.06 20.05 -36.69
CA ILE A 236 -2.32 21.45 -37.03
C ILE A 236 -1.14 22.04 -37.81
N GLN A 237 0.11 21.74 -37.41
CA GLN A 237 1.32 22.19 -38.13
C GLN A 237 1.40 21.58 -39.54
N GLU A 238 0.99 20.32 -39.70
CA GLU A 238 0.94 19.63 -40.99
C GLU A 238 -0.25 20.02 -41.88
N GLY A 239 -1.19 20.84 -41.38
CA GLY A 239 -2.40 21.24 -42.13
C GLY A 239 -3.52 20.18 -42.17
N HIS A 240 -3.38 19.08 -41.43
CA HIS A 240 -4.34 17.97 -41.36
C HIS A 240 -5.55 18.29 -40.46
N LYS A 241 -6.40 19.24 -40.89
CA LYS A 241 -7.53 19.78 -40.10
C LYS A 241 -8.55 18.73 -39.63
N GLN A 242 -8.85 17.73 -40.44
CA GLN A 242 -9.83 16.69 -40.08
C GLN A 242 -9.29 15.75 -38.98
N SER A 243 -8.01 15.37 -39.07
CA SER A 243 -7.33 14.55 -38.05
C SER A 243 -7.23 15.28 -36.72
N ALA A 244 -6.86 16.58 -36.75
CA ALA A 244 -6.85 17.42 -35.56
C ALA A 244 -8.23 17.53 -34.91
N LYS A 245 -9.30 17.71 -35.70
CA LYS A 245 -10.69 17.74 -35.19
C LYS A 245 -11.11 16.41 -34.55
N SER A 246 -10.73 15.28 -35.14
CA SER A 246 -11.01 13.95 -34.58
C SER A 246 -10.33 13.74 -33.22
N LEU A 247 -9.06 14.13 -33.10
CA LEU A 247 -8.31 14.05 -31.85
C LEU A 247 -8.86 14.98 -30.76
N LEU A 248 -9.31 16.20 -31.12
CA LEU A 248 -9.99 17.09 -30.17
C LEU A 248 -11.32 16.52 -29.65
N LYS A 249 -12.08 15.80 -30.48
CA LYS A 249 -13.26 15.06 -29.99
C LYS A 249 -12.86 13.98 -29.00
N LYS A 250 -11.80 13.22 -29.30
CA LYS A 250 -11.27 12.19 -28.39
C LYS A 250 -10.81 12.79 -27.06
N LYS A 251 -10.13 13.93 -27.09
CA LYS A 251 -9.73 14.71 -25.91
C LYS A 251 -10.94 15.01 -25.02
N ARG A 252 -11.99 15.66 -25.55
CA ARG A 252 -13.17 16.03 -24.75
C ARG A 252 -13.86 14.81 -24.12
N ILE A 253 -13.94 13.69 -24.84
CA ILE A 253 -14.49 12.44 -24.27
C ILE A 253 -13.66 11.98 -23.06
N LEU A 254 -12.32 12.00 -23.16
CA LEU A 254 -11.46 11.64 -22.05
C LEU A 254 -11.55 12.64 -20.89
N GLU A 255 -11.68 13.94 -21.16
CA GLU A 255 -11.89 14.98 -20.14
C GLU A 255 -13.20 14.78 -19.39
N SER A 256 -14.29 14.48 -20.11
CA SER A 256 -15.58 14.13 -19.50
C SER A 256 -15.48 12.88 -18.62
N ILE A 257 -14.72 11.86 -19.06
CA ILE A 257 -14.44 10.66 -18.25
C ILE A 257 -13.62 11.02 -17.00
N VAL A 258 -12.61 11.89 -17.11
CA VAL A 258 -11.83 12.36 -15.97
C VAL A 258 -12.74 13.09 -14.98
N GLN A 259 -13.57 14.02 -15.44
CA GLN A 259 -14.50 14.76 -14.59
C GLN A 259 -15.47 13.83 -13.86
N SER A 260 -16.04 12.85 -14.57
CA SER A 260 -16.91 11.83 -13.97
C SER A 260 -16.20 11.02 -12.87
N LYS A 261 -14.92 10.66 -13.09
CA LYS A 261 -14.11 9.95 -12.10
C LYS A 261 -13.75 10.83 -10.90
N ILE A 262 -13.46 12.12 -11.11
CA ILE A 262 -13.22 13.08 -10.03
C ILE A 262 -14.47 13.19 -9.15
N ASN A 263 -15.65 13.37 -9.75
CA ASN A 263 -16.90 13.42 -8.99
C ASN A 263 -17.15 12.11 -8.21
N SER A 264 -16.83 10.96 -8.81
CA SER A 264 -16.92 9.66 -8.14
C SER A 264 -15.93 9.53 -6.97
N LEU A 265 -14.72 10.06 -7.14
CA LEU A 265 -13.69 10.10 -6.10
C LEU A 265 -14.11 11.00 -4.93
N GLU A 266 -14.66 12.18 -5.19
CA GLU A 266 -15.18 13.07 -4.15
C GLU A 266 -16.30 12.39 -3.34
N ASN A 267 -17.24 11.72 -4.01
CA ASN A 267 -18.30 10.95 -3.36
C ASN A 267 -17.72 9.82 -2.48
N LEU A 268 -16.68 9.13 -2.96
CA LEU A 268 -16.01 8.08 -2.21
C LEU A 268 -15.27 8.62 -0.97
N GLN A 269 -14.58 9.76 -1.10
CA GLN A 269 -13.88 10.42 0.01
C GLN A 269 -14.86 10.92 1.07
N GLN A 270 -16.02 11.45 0.66
CA GLN A 270 -17.09 11.81 1.59
C GLN A 270 -17.62 10.57 2.35
N LEU A 271 -17.82 9.45 1.65
CA LEU A 271 -18.24 8.20 2.28
C LEU A 271 -17.19 7.69 3.29
N LEU A 272 -15.91 7.69 2.92
CA LEU A 272 -14.81 7.32 3.82
C LEU A 272 -14.77 8.19 5.07
N SER A 273 -14.87 9.51 4.92
CA SER A 273 -14.92 10.45 6.05
C SER A 273 -16.07 10.11 7.01
N ARG A 274 -17.27 9.86 6.47
CA ARG A 274 -18.44 9.47 7.26
C ARG A 274 -18.23 8.14 7.98
N MET A 275 -17.63 7.15 7.32
CA MET A 275 -17.33 5.85 7.96
C MET A 275 -16.33 5.98 9.11
N HIS A 276 -15.30 6.81 8.95
CA HIS A 276 -14.35 7.10 10.03
C HIS A 276 -15.01 7.80 11.21
N GLU A 277 -15.86 8.81 10.97
CA GLU A 277 -16.65 9.46 12.02
C GLU A 277 -17.54 8.45 12.75
N THR A 278 -18.27 7.60 12.01
CA THR A 278 -19.10 6.55 12.61
C THR A 278 -18.29 5.58 13.47
N GLN A 279 -17.09 5.18 13.04
CA GLN A 279 -16.20 4.32 13.84
C GLN A 279 -15.72 5.01 15.12
N GLN A 280 -15.37 6.29 15.04
CA GLN A 280 -15.00 7.09 16.21
C GLN A 280 -16.17 7.23 17.19
N ASN A 281 -17.38 7.50 16.68
CA ASN A 281 -18.59 7.62 17.48
C ASN A 281 -18.94 6.31 18.21
N ILE A 282 -18.78 5.16 17.55
CA ILE A 282 -18.93 3.84 18.19
C ILE A 282 -17.94 3.70 19.36
N SER A 283 -16.68 4.07 19.15
CA SER A 283 -15.64 3.98 20.18
C SER A 283 -15.93 4.90 21.37
N ILE A 284 -16.41 6.12 21.10
CA ILE A 284 -16.86 7.08 22.12
C ILE A 284 -18.03 6.49 22.92
N LEU A 285 -19.02 5.90 22.25
CA LEU A 285 -20.18 5.26 22.86
C LEU A 285 -19.77 4.10 23.77
N GLU A 286 -18.79 3.30 23.37
CA GLU A 286 -18.23 2.22 24.20
C GLU A 286 -17.52 2.75 25.45
N ALA A 287 -16.69 3.79 25.32
CA ALA A 287 -16.04 4.44 26.46
C ALA A 287 -17.05 5.01 27.45
N PHE A 288 -18.12 5.62 26.92
CA PHE A 288 -19.26 6.11 27.68
C PHE A 288 -19.97 4.97 28.43
N LYS A 289 -20.31 3.87 27.75
CA LYS A 289 -20.91 2.68 28.40
C LYS A 289 -20.02 2.14 29.51
N LEU A 290 -18.71 2.07 29.29
CA LEU A 290 -17.74 1.63 30.29
C LEU A 290 -17.75 2.57 31.51
N GLY A 291 -17.69 3.88 31.28
CA GLY A 291 -17.76 4.90 32.34
C GLY A 291 -19.05 4.78 33.17
N SER A 292 -20.21 4.66 32.50
CA SER A 292 -21.50 4.43 33.17
C SER A 292 -21.49 3.15 34.03
N ASN A 293 -20.92 2.06 33.51
CA ASN A 293 -20.84 0.80 34.26
C ASN A 293 -19.89 0.92 35.47
N VAL A 294 -18.77 1.63 35.33
CA VAL A 294 -17.86 1.91 36.45
C VAL A 294 -18.56 2.76 37.50
N LEU A 295 -19.23 3.85 37.11
CA LEU A 295 -19.99 4.70 38.02
C LEU A 295 -21.04 3.87 38.78
N LYS A 296 -21.86 3.07 38.07
CA LYS A 296 -22.84 2.17 38.70
C LYS A 296 -22.21 1.26 39.76
N LYS A 297 -21.06 0.65 39.46
CA LYS A 297 -20.34 -0.21 40.41
C LYS A 297 -19.81 0.58 41.61
N THR A 298 -19.11 1.70 41.37
CA THR A 298 -18.57 2.53 42.46
C THR A 298 -19.65 3.09 43.37
N PHE A 299 -20.82 3.44 42.83
CA PHE A 299 -21.94 3.92 43.63
C PHE A 299 -22.64 2.80 44.40
N ALA A 300 -22.76 1.60 43.80
CA ALA A 300 -23.23 0.41 44.50
C ALA A 300 -22.30 0.03 45.68
N ASP A 301 -20.98 0.15 45.48
CA ASP A 301 -19.98 -0.14 46.51
C ASP A 301 -19.88 0.95 47.60
N SER A 302 -20.23 2.20 47.28
CA SER A 302 -20.13 3.37 48.19
C SER A 302 -21.44 3.74 48.90
N GLY A 303 -22.55 3.06 48.63
CA GLY A 303 -23.83 3.26 49.31
C GLY A 303 -24.52 4.62 49.05
N LEU A 304 -24.15 5.33 47.98
CA LEU A 304 -24.66 6.67 47.66
C LEU A 304 -25.88 6.65 46.71
N ASN A 305 -26.70 7.69 46.87
CA ASN A 305 -28.10 7.85 46.45
C ASN A 305 -28.41 7.50 44.96
N ILE A 306 -29.28 6.49 44.78
CA ILE A 306 -29.78 5.94 43.50
C ILE A 306 -30.36 7.02 42.55
N HIS A 307 -30.94 8.10 43.09
CA HIS A 307 -31.62 9.13 42.27
C HIS A 307 -30.66 9.96 41.39
N SER A 308 -29.43 10.20 41.83
CA SER A 308 -28.43 10.94 41.04
C SER A 308 -27.92 10.12 39.85
N VAL A 309 -27.90 8.78 40.01
CA VAL A 309 -27.43 7.83 39.00
C VAL A 309 -28.41 7.75 37.84
N GLU A 310 -29.72 7.66 38.12
CA GLU A 310 -30.72 7.58 37.04
C GLU A 310 -30.74 8.86 36.20
N ASN A 311 -30.54 10.04 36.81
CA ASN A 311 -30.52 11.31 36.08
C ASN A 311 -29.32 11.40 35.12
N THR A 312 -28.11 11.11 35.58
CA THR A 312 -26.92 11.11 34.72
C THR A 312 -26.99 10.04 33.63
N LEU A 313 -27.59 8.88 33.92
CA LEU A 313 -27.81 7.84 32.91
C LEU A 313 -28.87 8.23 31.88
N GLN A 314 -29.88 9.00 32.29
CA GLN A 314 -30.92 9.48 31.38
C GLN A 314 -30.39 10.56 30.45
N GLU A 315 -29.70 11.58 30.97
CA GLU A 315 -29.02 12.61 30.15
C GLU A 315 -28.08 11.97 29.12
N MET A 316 -27.44 10.87 29.51
CA MET A 316 -26.56 10.10 28.65
C MET A 316 -27.31 9.28 27.59
N ARG A 317 -28.50 8.73 27.88
CA ARG A 317 -29.34 8.06 26.88
C ARG A 317 -29.80 9.05 25.80
N ASP A 318 -30.17 10.26 26.21
CA ASP A 318 -30.68 11.29 25.30
C ASP A 318 -29.60 11.70 24.28
N VAL A 319 -28.35 11.86 24.72
CA VAL A 319 -27.20 12.14 23.82
C VAL A 319 -26.92 10.99 22.83
N LEU A 320 -27.21 9.74 23.20
CA LEU A 320 -27.03 8.59 22.31
C LEU A 320 -28.09 8.51 21.21
N GLU A 321 -29.33 8.92 21.51
CA GLU A 321 -30.42 8.95 20.52
C GLU A 321 -30.21 10.07 19.49
N GLU A 322 -29.79 11.26 19.94
CA GLU A 322 -29.51 12.41 19.06
C GLU A 322 -28.42 12.08 18.02
N ASN A 323 -27.35 11.38 18.41
CA ASN A 323 -26.26 11.01 17.49
C ASN A 323 -26.73 10.02 16.39
N ASN A 324 -27.71 9.17 16.70
CA ASN A 324 -28.24 8.17 15.77
C ASN A 324 -29.19 8.78 14.73
N GLU A 325 -29.93 9.83 15.08
CA GLU A 325 -30.85 10.51 14.15
C GLU A 325 -30.10 11.29 13.05
N VAL A 326 -28.94 11.87 13.37
CA VAL A 326 -28.09 12.60 12.40
C VAL A 326 -27.62 11.70 11.25
N GLN A 327 -27.41 10.41 11.49
CA GLN A 327 -26.94 9.44 10.49
C GLN A 327 -27.94 9.21 9.35
N ASN A 328 -29.25 9.29 9.61
CA ASN A 328 -30.27 8.91 8.64
C ASN A 328 -30.60 9.99 7.60
N LEU A 329 -30.32 11.26 7.90
CA LEU A 329 -30.62 12.40 7.02
C LEU A 329 -29.57 12.60 5.90
N ILE A 330 -28.43 11.92 5.98
CA ILE A 330 -27.22 12.23 5.19
C ILE A 330 -27.08 11.37 3.91
N SER A 331 -28.01 10.45 3.66
CA SER A 331 -27.94 9.38 2.64
C SER A 331 -28.43 9.75 1.23
N THR A 332 -28.92 10.97 0.99
CA THR A 332 -29.72 11.29 -0.22
C THR A 332 -29.23 12.53 -0.98
N VAL A 333 -28.32 12.40 -1.96
CA VAL A 333 -28.13 13.40 -3.05
C VAL A 333 -27.62 12.73 -4.35
N THR A 334 -28.24 13.08 -5.49
CA THR A 334 -27.97 12.65 -6.88
C THR A 334 -27.50 13.82 -7.77
N VAL A 335 -26.79 13.55 -8.89
CA VAL A 335 -26.17 14.54 -9.81
C VAL A 335 -26.72 14.40 -11.24
N ASN A 336 -26.94 15.53 -11.94
CA ASN A 336 -27.48 15.64 -13.30
C ASN A 336 -26.43 16.09 -14.34
N ASP A 337 -26.65 15.65 -15.59
CA ASP A 337 -25.88 15.90 -16.82
C ASP A 337 -26.24 17.22 -17.55
N SER A 338 -25.23 17.86 -18.14
CA SER A 338 -25.29 18.75 -19.30
C SER A 338 -23.87 18.83 -19.89
N ASP A 339 -23.72 18.94 -21.22
CA ASP A 339 -22.72 19.79 -21.91
C ASP A 339 -22.37 19.28 -23.33
N ASP A 340 -23.14 19.72 -24.33
CA ASP A 340 -22.83 19.50 -25.76
C ASP A 340 -22.61 20.82 -26.55
N LEU A 341 -22.96 21.98 -25.98
CA LEU A 341 -22.84 23.30 -26.63
C LEU A 341 -21.46 23.96 -26.49
N ASP A 342 -20.69 23.61 -25.46
CA ASP A 342 -19.39 24.26 -25.15
C ASP A 342 -18.25 23.94 -26.15
N LEU A 343 -18.48 22.97 -27.02
CA LEU A 343 -17.46 22.29 -27.83
C LEU A 343 -17.02 23.10 -29.06
N GLU A 344 -17.93 23.90 -29.63
CA GLU A 344 -17.63 24.72 -30.82
C GLU A 344 -16.94 26.04 -30.44
N GLN A 345 -17.16 26.51 -29.20
CA GLN A 345 -16.61 27.76 -28.68
C GLN A 345 -15.14 27.62 -28.26
N GLU A 346 -14.74 26.48 -27.69
CA GLU A 346 -13.34 26.18 -27.33
C GLU A 346 -12.42 26.10 -28.56
N LEU A 347 -12.90 25.45 -29.65
CA LEU A 347 -12.13 25.30 -30.90
C LEU A 347 -11.83 26.66 -31.57
N GLY A 348 -12.79 27.59 -31.58
CA GLY A 348 -12.59 28.93 -32.12
C GLY A 348 -11.58 29.75 -31.30
N SER A 349 -11.52 29.52 -29.99
CA SER A 349 -10.65 30.25 -29.08
C SER A 349 -9.17 29.84 -29.21
N LEU A 350 -8.90 28.54 -29.38
CA LEU A 350 -7.53 28.01 -29.57
C LEU A 350 -6.90 28.45 -30.90
N ILE A 351 -7.70 28.55 -31.97
CA ILE A 351 -7.23 29.06 -33.27
C ILE A 351 -6.89 30.56 -33.16
N ASN A 352 -7.73 31.34 -32.46
CA ASN A 352 -7.51 32.78 -32.28
C ASN A 352 -6.33 33.12 -31.34
N MET A 353 -6.02 32.28 -30.34
CA MET A 353 -4.84 32.48 -29.48
C MET A 353 -3.53 32.39 -30.28
N LYS A 354 -3.41 31.44 -31.21
CA LYS A 354 -2.24 31.31 -32.10
C LYS A 354 -2.08 32.52 -33.06
N PHE A 355 -3.19 33.11 -33.51
CA PHE A 355 -3.15 34.35 -34.32
C PHE A 355 -2.74 35.59 -33.51
N LYS A 356 -2.94 35.61 -32.19
CA LYS A 356 -2.50 36.71 -31.32
C LYS A 356 -1.04 36.55 -30.87
N GLU A 357 -0.58 35.35 -30.56
CA GLU A 357 0.84 35.10 -30.24
C GLU A 357 1.79 35.37 -31.42
N ASN A 358 1.37 35.06 -32.66
CA ASN A 358 2.14 35.42 -33.86
C ASN A 358 2.12 36.92 -34.20
N LYS A 359 1.17 37.71 -33.68
CA LYS A 359 1.14 39.17 -33.88
C LYS A 359 1.94 39.94 -32.82
N VAL A 360 2.06 39.42 -31.60
CA VAL A 360 2.79 40.09 -30.51
C VAL A 360 4.31 39.87 -30.63
N SER A 361 4.77 38.87 -31.40
CA SER A 361 6.19 38.57 -31.58
C SER A 361 6.89 39.34 -32.73
N ILE A 362 6.21 40.29 -33.39
CA ILE A 362 6.76 41.03 -34.56
C ILE A 362 7.08 42.51 -34.27
N GLU A 363 6.68 43.07 -33.12
CA GLU A 363 7.13 44.41 -32.69
C GLU A 363 8.24 44.30 -31.66
N ASN A 364 9.46 43.91 -32.08
CA ASN A 364 10.73 44.31 -31.45
C ASN A 364 11.91 44.00 -32.40
N ASP A 365 12.40 45.07 -33.03
CA ASP A 365 13.70 45.29 -33.66
C ASP A 365 14.06 44.61 -35.02
N PRO A 366 14.74 45.33 -35.95
CA PRO A 366 14.85 44.99 -37.36
C PRO A 366 16.19 44.33 -37.72
N GLN A 367 16.15 43.22 -38.47
CA GLN A 367 17.12 42.88 -39.54
C GLN A 367 16.81 41.51 -40.14
N ASP A 368 16.23 41.49 -41.35
CA ASP A 368 16.75 40.76 -42.53
C ASP A 368 15.72 40.80 -43.66
N ALA A 369 15.87 41.83 -44.48
CA ALA A 369 15.03 42.08 -45.65
C ALA A 369 15.53 41.26 -46.85
N THR A 370 15.26 39.95 -46.89
CA THR A 370 15.23 39.22 -48.17
C THR A 370 14.31 37.99 -48.22
N ILE A 371 13.72 37.54 -47.09
CA ILE A 371 12.80 36.38 -47.07
C ILE A 371 11.32 36.83 -47.04
N THR A 372 11.06 38.08 -46.66
CA THR A 372 9.70 38.60 -46.35
C THR A 372 8.79 38.76 -47.57
N ASN A 373 9.32 38.85 -48.79
CA ASN A 373 8.49 39.11 -49.97
C ASN A 373 7.81 37.85 -50.56
N GLN A 374 8.19 36.63 -50.17
CA GLN A 374 7.49 35.41 -50.59
C GLN A 374 6.46 34.90 -49.58
N ILE A 375 6.62 35.24 -48.29
CA ILE A 375 5.71 34.84 -47.21
C ILE A 375 4.47 35.74 -47.17
N ASN A 376 4.66 37.04 -47.41
CA ASN A 376 3.55 38.01 -47.46
C ASN A 376 2.57 37.73 -48.63
N ASP A 377 3.05 37.14 -49.72
CA ASP A 377 2.23 36.77 -50.88
C ASP A 377 1.39 35.49 -50.61
N PHE A 378 1.94 34.56 -49.81
CA PHE A 378 1.26 33.33 -49.43
C PHE A 378 0.19 33.55 -48.36
N ASP A 379 0.45 34.42 -47.38
CA ASP A 379 -0.54 34.80 -46.35
C ASP A 379 -1.69 35.63 -46.91
N ALA A 380 -1.40 36.51 -47.89
CA ALA A 380 -2.43 37.23 -48.65
C ALA A 380 -3.30 36.28 -49.48
N GLU A 381 -2.70 35.25 -50.10
CA GLU A 381 -3.43 34.23 -50.87
C GLU A 381 -4.29 33.32 -49.97
N ILE A 382 -3.84 32.99 -48.75
CA ILE A 382 -4.64 32.23 -47.77
C ILE A 382 -5.82 33.06 -47.25
N LEU A 383 -5.62 34.33 -46.94
CA LEU A 383 -6.70 35.24 -46.52
C LEU A 383 -7.72 35.45 -47.65
N LYS A 384 -7.26 35.60 -48.89
CA LYS A 384 -8.11 35.72 -50.08
C LYS A 384 -8.91 34.45 -50.36
N ARG A 385 -8.33 33.26 -50.15
CA ARG A 385 -9.05 31.97 -50.24
C ARG A 385 -10.05 31.78 -49.10
N LEU A 386 -9.78 32.31 -47.92
CA LEU A 386 -10.70 32.30 -46.77
C LEU A 386 -11.88 33.26 -46.97
N GLU A 387 -11.67 34.45 -47.55
CA GLU A 387 -12.76 35.37 -47.91
C GLU A 387 -13.63 34.83 -49.05
N ALA A 388 -13.05 34.22 -50.09
CA ALA A 388 -13.81 33.58 -51.16
C ALA A 388 -14.73 32.45 -50.65
N LEU A 389 -14.32 31.75 -49.58
CA LEU A 389 -15.12 30.72 -48.94
C LEU A 389 -16.18 31.28 -47.98
N LYS A 390 -15.98 32.48 -47.43
CA LYS A 390 -16.96 33.20 -46.61
C LYS A 390 -18.12 33.74 -47.44
N VAL A 391 -17.83 34.18 -48.67
CA VAL A 391 -18.84 34.69 -49.63
C VAL A 391 -19.68 33.55 -50.21
N ASN A 392 -19.10 32.37 -50.45
CA ASN A 392 -19.82 31.21 -50.99
C ASN A 392 -20.80 30.55 -50.02
N ASN A 393 -20.79 30.90 -48.73
CA ASN A 393 -21.73 30.37 -47.74
C ASN A 393 -22.90 31.33 -47.42
N ILE A 394 -23.00 32.46 -48.13
CA ILE A 394 -24.12 33.41 -48.03
C ILE A 394 -25.12 33.22 -49.18
N GLY A 395 -24.78 32.41 -50.20
CA GLY A 395 -25.57 32.23 -51.43
C GLY A 395 -26.60 31.10 -51.46
N LEU A 396 -26.76 30.30 -50.41
CA LEU A 396 -27.82 29.29 -50.32
C LEU A 396 -29.00 29.82 -49.51
N HIS A 397 -29.61 30.89 -50.04
CA HIS A 397 -31.00 31.21 -49.71
C HIS A 397 -31.88 30.83 -50.90
N SER A 398 -33.00 30.16 -50.57
CA SER A 398 -34.30 30.06 -51.27
C SER A 398 -34.69 28.65 -51.78
N PRO A 399 -36.00 28.34 -51.93
CA PRO A 399 -37.22 29.03 -51.45
C PRO A 399 -38.26 28.11 -50.75
N LEU A 400 -39.29 28.78 -50.23
CA LEU A 400 -40.59 28.29 -49.79
C LEU A 400 -41.37 27.46 -50.84
N THR A 401 -42.51 26.93 -50.36
CA THR A 401 -43.69 26.34 -51.04
C THR A 401 -43.63 24.81 -51.16
N SER A 402 -44.62 24.02 -50.71
CA SER A 402 -45.98 24.28 -50.21
C SER A 402 -46.38 23.17 -49.24
#